data_AF-A0A929STT0-F1
#
_entry.id   AF-A0A929STT0-F1
#
_cell.length_a   1.000
_cell.length_b   1.000
_cell.length_c   1.000
_cell.angle_alpha   90.00
_cell.angle_beta   90.00
_cell.angle_gamma   90.00
#
_symmetry.space_group_name_H-M   'P 1'
#
loop_
_entity.id
_entity.type
_entity.pdbx_description
1 polymer ?
#
loop_
_entity_poly.entity_id
_entity_poly.type
_entity_poly.pdbx_seq_one_letter_code
_entity_poly.pdbx_strand_id
1 'polypeptide(L)'
;MDKEKKEKLQEKINEVTEKVYDGVNIRGGLDNMYNVVDKIRTIALSILCMMIAIMTIISLYTVITMPKDITVGEKQGVEYNNIIAKISTTEIRDEDMNNYKVLNEVRDIIPVKNRFKDGISTKEKLKDFTGTKTKITSAIPEFNLEETDGNKSIFSKIEELSNKIKESIEGKGSIKELEISYLGYGNNIVVSLMIKTVEDGKKTYDMYNYSYEKKKIITIEEYLSELGFEPQAIISKIRDEAIRQGQTVDLKKYLTDEKGNIMVFLDNGKIVYVEFELKTKNN
;
A
#
# COMPACT_ATOMS: atom_id res chain seq x y z
N MET A 1 -95.77 7.53 -38.66
CA MET A 1 -95.07 7.77 -37.37
C MET A 1 -95.44 9.16 -36.92
N ASP A 2 -96.15 9.29 -35.79
CA ASP A 2 -96.63 10.58 -35.26
C ASP A 2 -95.47 11.54 -34.99
N LYS A 3 -95.74 12.84 -35.15
CA LYS A 3 -94.77 13.94 -35.01
C LYS A 3 -94.00 13.87 -33.69
N GLU A 4 -94.69 13.49 -32.60
CA GLU A 4 -94.11 13.32 -31.27
C GLU A 4 -93.10 12.17 -31.18
N LYS A 5 -93.30 11.09 -31.96
CA LYS A 5 -92.35 9.96 -32.03
C LYS A 5 -91.10 10.32 -32.83
N LYS A 6 -91.20 11.24 -33.79
CA LYS A 6 -90.04 11.76 -34.54
C LYS A 6 -89.18 12.67 -33.66
N GLU A 7 -89.80 13.56 -32.88
CA GLU A 7 -89.07 14.45 -31.96
C GLU A 7 -88.34 13.67 -30.86
N LYS A 8 -89.01 12.70 -30.20
CA LYS A 8 -88.37 11.83 -29.19
C LYS A 8 -87.23 10.96 -29.75
N LEU A 9 -87.32 10.56 -31.01
CA LEU A 9 -86.25 9.82 -31.68
C LEU A 9 -85.06 10.72 -31.99
N GLN A 10 -85.31 11.95 -32.41
CA GLN A 10 -84.28 12.93 -32.72
C GLN A 10 -83.54 13.43 -31.47
N GLU A 11 -84.27 13.59 -30.37
CA GLU A 11 -83.70 13.95 -29.06
C GLU A 11 -82.79 12.84 -28.52
N LYS A 12 -83.20 11.57 -28.64
CA LYS A 12 -82.34 10.41 -28.31
C LYS A 12 -81.12 10.28 -29.23
N ILE A 13 -81.25 10.58 -30.51
CA ILE A 13 -80.11 10.55 -31.45
C ILE A 13 -79.12 11.66 -31.09
N ASN A 14 -79.59 12.86 -30.74
CA ASN A 14 -78.71 13.94 -30.30
C ASN A 14 -78.01 13.60 -28.97
N GLU A 15 -78.73 13.06 -27.99
CA GLU A 15 -78.15 12.64 -26.69
C GLU A 15 -77.08 11.53 -26.86
N VAL A 16 -77.30 10.58 -27.77
CA VAL A 16 -76.33 9.54 -28.09
C VAL A 16 -75.13 10.12 -28.86
N THR A 17 -75.35 11.07 -29.76
CA THR A 17 -74.28 11.71 -30.55
C THR A 17 -73.36 12.56 -29.66
N GLU A 18 -73.93 13.26 -28.68
CA GLU A 18 -73.19 14.07 -27.71
C GLU A 18 -72.35 13.19 -26.77
N LYS A 19 -72.91 12.08 -26.26
CA LYS A 19 -72.15 11.08 -25.47
C LYS A 19 -71.03 10.40 -26.27
N VAL A 20 -71.21 10.21 -27.58
CA VAL A 20 -70.16 9.69 -28.45
C VAL A 20 -69.07 10.75 -28.69
N TYR A 21 -69.41 12.03 -28.82
CA TYR A 21 -68.43 13.11 -28.95
C TYR A 21 -67.59 13.30 -27.68
N ASP A 22 -68.20 13.21 -26.50
CA ASP A 22 -67.49 13.23 -25.21
C ASP A 22 -66.62 11.97 -25.01
N GLY A 23 -67.09 10.80 -25.45
CA GLY A 23 -66.31 9.56 -25.46
C GLY A 23 -65.15 9.55 -26.48
N VAL A 24 -65.24 10.39 -27.53
CA VAL A 24 -64.21 10.58 -28.57
C VAL A 24 -63.32 11.79 -28.26
N ASN A 25 -63.24 12.21 -26.99
CA ASN A 25 -62.20 13.13 -26.51
C ASN A 25 -60.81 12.45 -26.39
N ILE A 26 -60.47 11.63 -27.38
CA ILE A 26 -59.24 10.86 -27.50
C ILE A 26 -58.06 11.81 -27.77
N ARG A 27 -58.28 12.99 -28.36
CA ARG A 27 -57.22 14.00 -28.57
C ARG A 27 -56.59 14.47 -27.27
N GLY A 28 -57.39 14.84 -26.25
CA GLY A 28 -56.85 15.28 -24.95
C GLY A 28 -56.11 14.17 -24.19
N GLY A 29 -56.55 12.91 -24.33
CA GLY A 29 -55.86 11.74 -23.78
C GLY A 29 -54.56 11.41 -24.50
N LEU A 30 -54.55 11.50 -25.85
CA LEU A 30 -53.36 11.27 -26.67
C LEU A 30 -52.30 12.35 -26.43
N ASP A 31 -52.68 13.63 -26.40
CA ASP A 31 -51.77 14.75 -26.15
C ASP A 31 -51.15 14.69 -24.74
N ASN A 32 -51.93 14.27 -23.74
CA ASN A 32 -51.40 13.97 -22.40
C ASN A 32 -50.47 12.74 -22.40
N MET A 33 -50.79 11.69 -23.17
CA MET A 33 -49.92 10.52 -23.28
C MET A 33 -48.58 10.87 -23.95
N TYR A 34 -48.60 11.64 -25.04
CA TYR A 34 -47.38 12.11 -25.72
C TYR A 34 -46.55 13.01 -24.80
N ASN A 35 -47.16 13.93 -24.07
CA ASN A 35 -46.45 14.78 -23.10
C ASN A 35 -45.83 13.97 -21.94
N VAL A 36 -46.52 12.94 -21.44
CA VAL A 36 -45.98 12.06 -20.39
C VAL A 36 -44.83 11.20 -20.92
N VAL A 37 -44.97 10.63 -22.12
CA VAL A 37 -43.92 9.84 -22.79
C VAL A 37 -42.69 10.70 -23.09
N ASP A 38 -42.87 11.93 -23.57
CA ASP A 38 -41.76 12.86 -23.83
C ASP A 38 -41.09 13.33 -22.53
N LYS A 39 -41.85 13.53 -21.45
CA LYS A 39 -41.29 13.86 -20.14
C LYS A 39 -40.49 12.69 -19.56
N ILE A 40 -40.97 11.45 -19.68
CA ILE A 40 -40.24 10.24 -19.27
C ILE A 40 -38.98 10.06 -20.14
N ARG A 41 -39.08 10.24 -21.45
CA ARG A 41 -37.93 10.19 -22.37
C ARG A 41 -36.90 11.26 -22.03
N THR A 42 -37.32 12.47 -21.71
CA THR A 42 -36.44 13.57 -21.32
C THR A 42 -35.76 13.30 -19.97
N ILE A 43 -36.47 12.74 -18.99
CA ILE A 43 -35.91 12.32 -17.70
C ILE A 43 -34.91 11.16 -17.89
N ALA A 44 -35.25 10.17 -18.72
CA ALA A 44 -34.36 9.05 -19.01
C ALA A 44 -33.09 9.53 -19.72
N LEU A 45 -33.21 10.46 -20.67
CA LEU A 45 -32.08 11.05 -21.37
C LEU A 45 -31.21 11.90 -20.43
N SER A 46 -31.79 12.66 -19.51
CA SER A 46 -31.03 13.46 -18.55
C SER A 46 -30.27 12.60 -17.55
N ILE A 47 -30.86 11.50 -17.08
CA ILE A 47 -30.19 10.50 -16.23
C ILE A 47 -29.04 9.84 -16.99
N LEU A 48 -29.25 9.47 -18.26
CA LEU A 48 -28.19 8.90 -19.10
C LEU A 48 -27.03 9.88 -19.30
N CYS A 49 -27.31 11.15 -19.59
CA CYS A 49 -26.30 12.20 -19.71
C CYS A 49 -25.53 12.42 -18.40
N MET A 50 -26.21 12.40 -17.24
CA MET A 50 -25.55 12.48 -15.94
C MET A 50 -24.64 11.27 -15.69
N MET A 51 -25.07 10.05 -16.01
CA MET A 51 -24.24 8.85 -15.87
C MET A 51 -22.99 8.93 -16.76
N ILE A 52 -23.13 9.35 -18.01
CA ILE A 52 -22.00 9.54 -18.93
C ILE A 52 -21.04 10.62 -18.38
N ALA A 53 -21.56 11.73 -17.87
CA ALA A 53 -20.74 12.78 -17.27
C ALA A 53 -19.97 12.27 -16.04
N ILE A 54 -20.62 11.53 -15.15
CA ILE A 54 -19.98 10.91 -13.97
C ILE A 54 -18.89 9.92 -14.41
N MET A 55 -19.19 9.02 -15.36
CA MET A 55 -18.20 8.06 -15.88
C MET A 55 -17.00 8.77 -16.53
N THR A 56 -17.24 9.87 -17.24
CA THR A 56 -16.19 10.68 -17.87
C THR A 56 -15.30 11.37 -16.83
N ILE A 57 -15.90 11.94 -15.78
CA ILE A 57 -15.16 12.57 -14.67
C ILE A 57 -14.31 11.53 -13.94
N ILE A 58 -14.86 10.34 -13.63
CA ILE A 58 -14.12 9.24 -13.01
C ILE A 58 -12.96 8.82 -13.92
N SER A 59 -13.20 8.63 -15.22
CA SER A 59 -12.16 8.26 -16.18
C SER A 59 -11.04 9.32 -16.25
N LEU A 60 -11.39 10.60 -16.31
CA LEU A 60 -10.42 11.68 -16.34
C LEU A 60 -9.60 11.75 -15.04
N TYR A 61 -10.26 11.60 -13.89
CA TYR A 61 -9.60 11.53 -12.59
C TYR A 61 -8.61 10.36 -12.55
N THR A 62 -9.03 9.16 -12.99
CA THR A 62 -8.15 7.99 -13.02
C THR A 62 -6.92 8.20 -13.90
N VAL A 63 -7.04 8.86 -15.06
CA VAL A 63 -5.90 9.16 -15.95
C VAL A 63 -4.92 10.15 -15.30
N ILE A 64 -5.44 11.14 -14.57
CA ILE A 64 -4.60 12.14 -13.88
C ILE A 64 -3.86 11.52 -12.70
N THR A 65 -4.52 10.63 -11.97
CA THR A 65 -3.96 9.97 -10.79
C THR A 65 -3.26 8.65 -11.12
N MET A 66 -3.17 8.22 -12.39
CA MET A 66 -2.54 6.94 -12.71
C MET A 66 -1.02 7.01 -12.49
N PRO A 67 -0.39 5.96 -11.90
CA PRO A 67 1.06 5.85 -11.86
C PRO A 67 1.64 5.86 -13.26
N LYS A 68 2.67 6.69 -13.49
CA LYS A 68 3.35 6.80 -14.77
C LYS A 68 4.73 6.17 -14.67
N ASP A 69 5.00 5.24 -15.57
CA ASP A 69 6.36 4.73 -15.72
C ASP A 69 7.29 5.82 -16.23
N ILE A 70 8.43 5.98 -15.56
CA ILE A 70 9.45 6.96 -15.92
C ILE A 70 10.83 6.30 -15.98
N THR A 71 11.78 7.01 -16.59
CA THR A 71 13.20 6.65 -16.55
C THR A 71 13.98 7.88 -16.08
N VAL A 72 14.79 7.74 -15.03
CA VAL A 72 15.60 8.82 -14.47
C VAL A 72 17.07 8.39 -14.57
N GLY A 73 17.77 8.90 -15.59
CA GLY A 73 19.10 8.40 -15.95
C GLY A 73 19.02 6.95 -16.41
N GLU A 74 19.75 6.05 -15.76
CA GLU A 74 19.69 4.59 -16.03
C GLU A 74 18.67 3.85 -15.15
N LYS A 75 18.03 4.53 -14.19
CA LYS A 75 17.09 3.92 -13.24
C LYS A 75 15.67 3.91 -13.81
N GLN A 76 14.97 2.78 -13.64
CA GLN A 76 13.52 2.74 -13.84
C GLN A 76 12.80 3.36 -12.65
N GLY A 77 11.63 3.93 -12.89
CA GLY A 77 10.87 4.58 -11.84
C GLY A 77 9.37 4.63 -12.09
N VAL A 78 8.65 5.06 -11.07
CA VAL A 78 7.22 5.36 -11.13
C VAL A 78 7.01 6.76 -10.59
N GLU A 79 6.32 7.59 -11.36
CA GLU A 79 5.81 8.88 -10.92
C GLU A 79 4.34 8.73 -10.51
N TYR A 80 4.02 9.15 -9.29
CA TYR A 80 2.65 9.17 -8.79
C TYR A 80 2.42 10.44 -7.99
N ASN A 81 1.39 11.22 -8.35
CA ASN A 81 1.13 12.55 -7.80
C ASN A 81 2.36 13.48 -7.88
N ASN A 82 2.93 13.82 -6.72
CA ASN A 82 4.12 14.66 -6.57
C ASN A 82 5.33 13.87 -6.07
N ILE A 83 5.30 12.54 -6.13
CA ILE A 83 6.38 11.68 -5.67
C ILE A 83 6.95 10.89 -6.85
N ILE A 84 8.27 10.79 -6.90
CA ILE A 84 9.03 9.96 -7.82
C ILE A 84 9.64 8.81 -7.04
N ALA A 85 9.33 7.57 -7.42
CA ALA A 85 9.99 6.37 -6.94
C ALA A 85 11.05 5.94 -7.96
N LYS A 86 12.32 5.89 -7.58
CA LYS A 86 13.43 5.40 -8.41
C LYS A 86 13.88 4.04 -7.92
N ILE A 87 13.89 3.05 -8.82
CA ILE A 87 14.25 1.67 -8.51
C ILE A 87 15.68 1.42 -9.02
N SER A 88 16.52 0.85 -8.16
CA SER A 88 17.90 0.47 -8.49
C SER A 88 18.34 -0.75 -7.71
N THR A 89 19.42 -1.40 -8.15
CA THR A 89 20.08 -2.46 -7.38
C THR A 89 21.29 -1.89 -6.63
N THR A 90 21.44 -2.25 -5.36
CA THR A 90 22.58 -1.87 -4.49
C THR A 90 22.98 -3.05 -3.59
N GLU A 91 24.02 -2.86 -2.79
CA GLU A 91 24.50 -3.83 -1.79
C GLU A 91 24.61 -3.15 -0.42
N ILE A 92 24.24 -3.86 0.66
CA ILE A 92 24.56 -3.42 2.02
C ILE A 92 26.04 -3.74 2.28
N ARG A 93 26.76 -2.77 2.83
CA ARG A 93 28.14 -2.96 3.25
C ARG A 93 28.14 -3.53 4.67
N ASP A 94 29.09 -4.41 4.97
CA ASP A 94 29.19 -5.01 6.32
C ASP A 94 29.36 -3.94 7.43
N GLU A 95 29.94 -2.79 7.10
CA GLU A 95 30.07 -1.64 8.00
C GLU A 95 28.74 -0.99 8.40
N ASP A 96 27.67 -1.20 7.63
CA ASP A 96 26.34 -0.72 7.98
C ASP A 96 25.68 -1.60 9.07
N MET A 97 26.20 -2.81 9.33
CA MET A 97 25.71 -3.73 10.36
C MET A 97 26.02 -3.26 11.79
N ASN A 98 25.18 -3.69 12.72
CA ASN A 98 25.20 -3.38 14.15
C ASN A 98 24.98 -1.90 14.45
N ASN A 99 24.23 -1.22 13.59
CA ASN A 99 23.92 0.19 13.69
C ASN A 99 22.41 0.41 13.65
N TYR A 100 21.97 1.49 14.30
CA TYR A 100 20.62 2.04 14.21
C TYR A 100 20.71 3.46 13.65
N LYS A 101 19.98 3.78 12.58
CA LYS A 101 20.00 5.08 11.91
C LYS A 101 18.64 5.77 11.99
N VAL A 102 18.65 7.07 12.31
CA VAL A 102 17.48 7.95 12.43
C VAL A 102 17.72 9.24 11.64
N LEU A 103 16.67 9.77 11.03
CA LEU A 103 16.73 11.02 10.29
C LEU A 103 16.74 12.23 11.24
N ASN A 104 17.88 12.94 11.29
CA ASN A 104 18.11 14.10 12.18
C ASN A 104 17.68 15.46 11.57
N GLU A 105 16.65 15.48 10.71
CA GLU A 105 16.17 16.63 9.90
C GLU A 105 16.91 16.85 8.56
N VAL A 106 16.24 16.57 7.42
CA VAL A 106 16.66 17.02 6.08
C VAL A 106 15.42 17.47 5.29
N ARG A 107 15.53 18.63 4.60
CA ARG A 107 14.41 19.39 4.01
C ARG A 107 14.03 19.03 2.56
N ASP A 108 14.76 18.14 1.88
CA ASP A 108 14.60 17.91 0.43
C ASP A 108 14.22 16.47 0.03
N ILE A 109 13.90 15.61 0.99
CA ILE A 109 13.33 14.24 0.82
C ILE A 109 11.91 14.26 1.39
N ILE A 110 11.02 13.30 1.09
CA ILE A 110 9.69 13.23 1.75
C ILE A 110 9.91 13.43 3.27
N PRO A 111 9.32 14.47 3.89
CA PRO A 111 9.70 14.90 5.23
C PRO A 111 9.18 13.92 6.26
N VAL A 112 9.98 12.89 6.52
CA VAL A 112 9.77 11.99 7.64
C VAL A 112 10.46 12.60 8.86
N LYS A 113 9.75 13.47 9.60
CA LYS A 113 10.24 13.99 10.89
C LYS A 113 10.18 12.90 11.95
N ASN A 114 11.32 12.34 12.36
CA ASN A 114 11.33 11.41 13.48
C ASN A 114 10.94 12.14 14.78
N ARG A 115 9.89 11.67 15.45
CA ARG A 115 9.37 12.22 16.73
C ARG A 115 9.63 11.27 17.91
N PHE A 116 10.27 10.13 17.67
CA PHE A 116 10.43 9.04 18.61
C PHE A 116 11.90 8.95 19.07
N LYS A 117 12.12 8.50 20.31
CA LYS A 117 13.46 8.15 20.82
C LYS A 117 14.03 6.97 20.01
N ASP A 118 15.30 6.62 20.24
CA ASP A 118 15.91 5.46 19.59
C ASP A 118 15.09 4.19 19.82
N GLY A 119 14.36 3.74 18.78
CA GLY A 119 13.52 2.56 18.85
C GLY A 119 14.31 1.27 19.01
N ILE A 120 15.62 1.32 18.75
CA ILE A 120 16.53 0.17 18.83
C ILE A 120 17.87 0.58 19.45
N SER A 121 18.31 -0.13 20.47
CA SER A 121 19.67 -0.08 21.05
C SER A 121 20.37 -1.44 20.94
N THR A 122 21.65 -1.54 21.26
CA THR A 122 22.30 -2.85 21.46
C THR A 122 22.11 -3.28 22.91
N LYS A 123 21.44 -4.40 23.15
CA LYS A 123 21.24 -4.99 24.49
C LYS A 123 22.48 -5.70 25.00
N GLU A 124 23.07 -6.54 24.15
CA GLU A 124 24.23 -7.37 24.49
C GLU A 124 25.21 -7.37 23.32
N LYS A 125 26.50 -7.25 23.62
CA LYS A 125 27.57 -7.31 22.63
C LYS A 125 28.68 -8.26 23.09
N LEU A 126 28.88 -9.34 22.35
CA LEU A 126 30.01 -10.25 22.52
C LEU A 126 30.87 -10.21 21.26
N LYS A 127 32.19 -10.16 21.42
CA LYS A 127 33.13 -10.16 20.29
C LYS A 127 34.11 -11.31 20.46
N ASP A 128 34.11 -12.23 19.50
CA ASP A 128 35.01 -13.39 19.47
C ASP A 128 35.03 -14.20 20.78
N PHE A 129 33.89 -14.25 21.48
CA PHE A 129 33.78 -15.00 22.72
C PHE A 129 33.84 -16.50 22.43
N THR A 130 34.73 -17.22 23.10
CA THR A 130 34.80 -18.68 23.00
C THR A 130 34.11 -19.27 24.20
N GLY A 131 32.90 -19.81 23.99
CA GLY A 131 32.21 -20.63 24.97
C GLY A 131 32.86 -22.02 25.09
N THR A 132 32.15 -22.95 25.72
CA THR A 132 32.70 -24.30 25.95
C THR A 132 33.04 -25.03 24.64
N LYS A 133 32.24 -24.84 23.58
CA LYS A 133 32.42 -25.46 22.26
C LYS A 133 32.12 -24.53 21.08
N THR A 134 31.75 -23.28 21.36
CA THR A 134 31.13 -22.38 20.38
C THR A 134 31.88 -21.05 20.34
N LYS A 135 32.20 -20.57 19.15
CA LYS A 135 32.66 -19.20 18.91
C LYS A 135 31.44 -18.29 18.72
N ILE A 136 31.33 -17.24 19.51
CA ILE A 136 30.18 -16.33 19.55
C ILE A 136 30.64 -14.90 19.26
N THR A 137 30.06 -14.29 18.24
CA THR A 137 30.11 -12.85 17.99
C THR A 137 28.69 -12.34 17.89
N SER A 138 28.25 -11.52 18.84
CA SER A 138 26.87 -11.07 18.90
C SER A 138 26.76 -9.56 19.09
N ALA A 139 25.74 -9.00 18.46
CA ALA A 139 25.11 -7.75 18.83
C ALA A 139 23.60 -8.00 18.82
N ILE A 140 23.00 -8.21 20.00
CA ILE A 140 21.55 -8.41 20.11
C ILE A 140 20.89 -7.02 20.20
N PRO A 141 19.90 -6.71 19.36
CA PRO A 141 19.14 -5.49 19.50
C PRO A 141 18.22 -5.54 20.73
N GLU A 142 18.03 -4.39 21.35
CA GLU A 142 16.93 -4.11 22.26
C GLU A 142 15.85 -3.37 21.47
N PHE A 143 14.59 -3.78 21.60
CA PHE A 143 13.47 -3.09 20.97
C PHE A 143 12.78 -2.20 21.99
N ASN A 144 13.06 -0.89 21.93
CA ASN A 144 12.72 0.09 22.96
C ASN A 144 11.28 0.62 22.87
N LEU A 145 10.33 -0.27 22.57
CA LEU A 145 8.90 0.02 22.57
C LEU A 145 8.20 -0.86 23.61
N GLU A 146 6.97 -0.51 23.97
CA GLU A 146 6.16 -1.38 24.82
C GLU A 146 5.78 -2.66 24.04
N GLU A 147 5.85 -3.81 24.71
CA GLU A 147 5.40 -5.08 24.13
C GLU A 147 3.87 -5.10 23.99
N THR A 148 3.42 -5.47 22.80
CA THR A 148 2.02 -5.54 22.36
C THR A 148 1.87 -6.76 21.47
N ASP A 149 0.62 -7.20 21.22
CA ASP A 149 0.37 -8.30 20.28
C ASP A 149 0.94 -8.04 18.88
N GLY A 150 1.02 -6.77 18.46
CA GLY A 150 1.51 -6.38 17.13
C GLY A 150 3.03 -6.38 16.96
N ASN A 151 3.81 -6.43 18.04
CA ASN A 151 5.28 -6.49 18.01
C ASN A 151 5.87 -7.65 18.84
N LYS A 152 5.04 -8.49 19.47
CA LYS A 152 5.45 -9.64 20.28
C LYS A 152 6.43 -10.58 19.56
N SER A 153 6.30 -10.74 18.25
CA SER A 153 7.22 -11.56 17.46
C SER A 153 8.67 -11.05 17.48
N ILE A 154 8.87 -9.72 17.60
CA ILE A 154 10.19 -9.09 17.72
C ILE A 154 10.80 -9.44 19.08
N PHE A 155 10.03 -9.26 20.16
CA PHE A 155 10.46 -9.61 21.53
C PHE A 155 10.78 -11.10 21.65
N SER A 156 9.90 -11.96 21.12
CA SER A 156 10.09 -13.41 21.11
C SER A 156 11.38 -13.80 20.38
N LYS A 157 11.70 -13.14 19.25
CA LYS A 157 12.94 -13.40 18.51
C LYS A 157 14.18 -12.96 19.29
N ILE A 158 14.14 -11.78 19.92
CA ILE A 158 15.24 -11.28 20.75
C ILE A 158 15.48 -12.21 21.96
N GLU A 159 14.42 -12.69 22.58
CA GLU A 159 14.48 -13.65 23.69
C GLU A 159 15.04 -15.00 23.24
N GLU A 160 14.57 -15.55 22.11
CA GLU A 160 15.11 -16.77 21.49
C GLU A 160 16.63 -16.67 21.30
N LEU A 161 17.10 -15.56 20.72
CA LEU A 161 18.53 -15.32 20.46
C LEU A 161 19.33 -15.18 21.76
N SER A 162 18.78 -14.51 22.78
CA SER A 162 19.41 -14.37 24.09
C SER A 162 19.59 -15.74 24.76
N ASN A 163 18.54 -16.58 24.72
CA ASN A 163 18.59 -17.94 25.26
C ASN A 163 19.60 -18.81 24.49
N LYS A 164 19.67 -18.67 23.17
CA LYS A 164 20.63 -19.39 22.32
C LYS A 164 22.08 -19.05 22.67
N ILE A 165 22.38 -17.78 22.94
CA ILE A 165 23.71 -17.37 23.44
C ILE A 165 23.98 -18.06 24.78
N LYS A 166 23.05 -17.99 25.73
CA LYS A 166 23.21 -18.60 27.05
C LYS A 166 23.47 -20.11 26.97
N GLU A 167 22.69 -20.84 26.18
CA GLU A 167 22.89 -22.28 25.96
C GLU A 167 24.25 -22.60 25.32
N SER A 168 24.71 -21.75 24.40
CA SER A 168 26.02 -21.89 23.75
C SER A 168 27.17 -21.65 24.74
N ILE A 169 27.03 -20.69 25.64
CA ILE A 169 27.98 -20.43 26.73
C ILE A 169 28.03 -21.65 27.67
N GLU A 170 26.87 -22.15 28.08
CA GLU A 170 26.71 -23.31 28.97
C GLU A 170 27.11 -24.65 28.32
N GLY A 171 27.43 -24.66 27.02
CA GLY A 171 27.82 -25.87 26.29
C GLY A 171 26.69 -26.87 26.06
N LYS A 172 25.43 -26.41 26.16
CA LYS A 172 24.21 -27.22 25.99
C LYS A 172 23.76 -27.36 24.52
N GLY A 173 24.45 -26.71 23.59
CA GLY A 173 24.16 -26.74 22.15
C GLY A 173 25.17 -27.52 21.30
N SER A 174 24.86 -27.68 20.01
CA SER A 174 25.74 -28.29 18.99
C SER A 174 26.40 -27.29 18.04
N ILE A 175 26.04 -26.01 18.14
CA ILE A 175 26.52 -24.94 17.25
C ILE A 175 28.00 -24.69 17.53
N LYS A 176 28.82 -24.61 16.48
CA LYS A 176 30.26 -24.31 16.57
C LYS A 176 30.54 -22.82 16.40
N GLU A 177 29.79 -22.17 15.53
CA GLU A 177 29.92 -20.74 15.25
C GLU A 177 28.54 -20.07 15.24
N LEU A 178 28.38 -19.05 16.07
CA LEU A 178 27.19 -18.22 16.17
C LEU A 178 27.57 -16.76 15.96
N GLU A 179 27.08 -16.18 14.87
CA GLU A 179 27.14 -14.73 14.65
C GLU A 179 25.74 -14.13 14.68
N ILE A 180 25.54 -13.08 15.48
CA ILE A 180 24.30 -12.31 15.50
C ILE A 180 24.66 -10.86 15.24
N SER A 181 24.00 -10.27 14.26
CA SER A 181 24.11 -8.85 13.93
C SER A 181 22.74 -8.29 13.60
N TYR A 182 22.58 -6.98 13.67
CA TYR A 182 21.31 -6.34 13.36
C TYR A 182 21.50 -5.08 12.53
N LEU A 183 20.44 -4.66 11.86
CA LEU A 183 20.32 -3.38 11.19
C LEU A 183 18.99 -2.76 11.56
N GLY A 184 19.02 -1.53 12.05
CA GLY A 184 17.83 -0.84 12.51
C GLY A 184 17.66 0.52 11.86
N TYR A 185 16.42 0.88 11.58
CA TYR A 185 16.05 2.20 11.08
C TYR A 185 14.80 2.71 11.78
N GLY A 186 14.75 4.01 12.04
CA GLY A 186 13.57 4.64 12.61
C GLY A 186 13.17 5.87 11.82
N ASN A 187 11.89 5.92 11.46
CA ASN A 187 11.28 7.03 10.73
C ASN A 187 9.93 7.38 11.41
N ASN A 188 9.08 8.25 10.85
CA ASN A 188 7.84 8.69 11.50
C ASN A 188 6.67 7.70 11.32
N ILE A 189 6.81 6.76 10.40
CA ILE A 189 5.80 5.75 10.04
C ILE A 189 6.12 4.44 10.76
N VAL A 190 7.37 3.99 10.64
CA VAL A 190 7.80 2.67 11.11
C VAL A 190 9.12 2.68 11.88
N VAL A 191 9.28 1.68 12.74
CA VAL A 191 10.59 1.15 13.15
C VAL A 191 10.87 -0.11 12.33
N SER A 192 11.99 -0.10 11.61
CA SER A 192 12.46 -1.25 10.83
C SER A 192 13.61 -1.93 11.56
N LEU A 193 13.56 -3.25 11.65
CA LEU A 193 14.60 -4.07 12.26
C LEU A 193 14.86 -5.30 11.40
N MET A 194 16.11 -5.51 11.01
CA MET A 194 16.60 -6.79 10.50
C MET A 194 17.57 -7.38 11.51
N ILE A 195 17.40 -8.67 11.79
CA ILE A 195 18.35 -9.47 12.56
C ILE A 195 18.93 -10.53 11.63
N LYS A 196 20.25 -10.48 11.46
CA LYS A 196 21.02 -11.48 10.72
C LYS A 196 21.61 -12.45 11.74
N THR A 197 21.31 -13.73 11.57
CA THR A 197 21.92 -14.82 12.34
C THR A 197 22.72 -15.70 11.39
N VAL A 198 23.93 -16.07 11.80
CA VAL A 198 24.79 -17.04 11.12
C VAL A 198 25.06 -18.17 12.09
N GLU A 199 24.59 -19.37 11.75
CA GLU A 199 24.82 -20.59 12.52
C GLU A 199 25.60 -21.56 11.66
N ASP A 200 26.85 -21.86 12.03
CA ASP A 200 27.73 -22.77 11.29
C ASP A 200 27.79 -22.47 9.77
N GLY A 201 27.84 -21.18 9.43
CA GLY A 201 27.86 -20.67 8.05
C GLY A 201 26.48 -20.50 7.39
N LYS A 202 25.39 -21.01 7.98
CA LYS A 202 24.03 -20.83 7.47
C LYS A 202 23.47 -19.47 7.91
N LYS A 203 23.11 -18.63 6.94
CA LYS A 203 22.57 -17.28 7.19
C LYS A 203 21.05 -17.28 7.21
N THR A 204 20.46 -16.62 8.20
CA THR A 204 19.02 -16.30 8.26
C THR A 204 18.83 -14.82 8.51
N TYR A 205 17.74 -14.27 7.96
CA TYR A 205 17.38 -12.87 8.11
C TYR A 205 15.93 -12.79 8.58
N ASP A 206 15.73 -12.26 9.78
CA ASP A 206 14.41 -11.95 10.32
C ASP A 206 14.19 -10.44 10.17
N MET A 207 13.15 -10.04 9.44
CA MET A 207 12.89 -8.64 9.08
C MET A 207 11.51 -8.19 9.56
N TYR A 208 11.48 -6.99 10.14
CA TYR A 208 10.30 -6.42 10.75
C TYR A 208 10.19 -4.94 10.37
N ASN A 209 8.97 -4.50 10.05
CA ASN A 209 8.62 -3.09 9.87
C ASN A 209 7.38 -2.82 10.74
N TYR A 210 7.59 -2.32 11.95
CA TYR A 210 6.51 -2.05 12.91
C TYR A 210 5.97 -0.63 12.72
N SER A 211 4.69 -0.49 12.39
CA SER A 211 4.03 0.82 12.26
C SER A 211 3.61 1.35 13.62
N TYR A 212 4.02 2.58 13.93
CA TYR A 212 3.62 3.28 15.15
C TYR A 212 2.10 3.53 15.20
N GLU A 213 1.53 3.94 14.06
CA GLU A 213 0.11 4.28 13.96
C GLU A 213 -0.77 3.03 14.01
N LYS A 214 -0.44 2.02 13.19
CA LYS A 214 -1.23 0.79 13.08
C LYS A 214 -0.95 -0.20 14.21
N LYS A 215 0.11 0.03 15.00
CA LYS A 215 0.54 -0.81 16.13
C LYS A 215 0.74 -2.28 15.76
N LYS A 216 1.26 -2.55 14.57
CA LYS A 216 1.55 -3.90 14.07
C LYS A 216 2.71 -3.89 13.08
N ILE A 217 3.29 -5.07 12.85
CA ILE A 217 4.17 -5.28 11.69
C ILE A 217 3.33 -5.18 10.41
N ILE A 218 3.78 -4.36 9.47
CA ILE A 218 3.08 -4.08 8.21
C ILE A 218 3.78 -4.71 7.00
N THR A 219 3.02 -5.00 5.94
CA THR A 219 3.59 -5.44 4.66
C THR A 219 4.06 -4.26 3.81
N ILE A 220 4.86 -4.53 2.78
CA ILE A 220 5.30 -3.51 1.83
C ILE A 220 4.10 -2.85 1.13
N GLU A 221 3.03 -3.60 0.85
CA GLU A 221 1.79 -3.04 0.27
C GLU A 221 1.13 -2.03 1.20
N GLU A 222 1.02 -2.36 2.49
CA GLU A 222 0.45 -1.47 3.50
C GLU A 222 1.29 -0.21 3.67
N TYR A 223 2.62 -0.34 3.62
CA TYR A 223 3.55 0.79 3.69
C TYR A 223 3.43 1.71 2.46
N LEU A 224 3.44 1.13 1.26
CA LEU A 224 3.26 1.88 0.00
C LEU A 224 1.91 2.61 -0.06
N SER A 225 0.84 1.95 0.41
CA SER A 225 -0.49 2.58 0.51
C SER A 225 -0.49 3.76 1.47
N GLU A 226 0.27 3.67 2.57
CA GLU A 226 0.41 4.75 3.57
C GLU A 226 1.23 5.93 3.04
N LEU A 227 2.18 5.68 2.13
CA LEU A 227 2.85 6.72 1.34
C LEU A 227 1.96 7.29 0.22
N GLY A 228 0.76 6.73 0.02
CA GLY A 228 -0.20 7.18 -0.98
C GLY A 228 0.00 6.59 -2.37
N PHE A 229 0.87 5.59 -2.54
CA PHE A 229 1.06 4.90 -3.82
C PHE A 229 0.01 3.82 -4.06
N GLU A 230 -0.25 3.52 -5.34
CA GLU A 230 -0.81 2.23 -5.73
C GLU A 230 0.28 1.14 -5.60
N PRO A 231 0.17 0.18 -4.67
CA PRO A 231 1.30 -0.70 -4.35
C PRO A 231 1.83 -1.52 -5.52
N GLN A 232 0.94 -1.98 -6.41
CA GLN A 232 1.35 -2.82 -7.54
C GLN A 232 2.19 -2.06 -8.58
N ALA A 233 2.04 -0.74 -8.67
CA ALA A 233 2.88 0.07 -9.55
C ALA A 233 4.36 -0.01 -9.13
N ILE A 234 4.65 0.02 -7.84
CA ILE A 234 6.03 -0.10 -7.32
C ILE A 234 6.48 -1.56 -7.27
N ILE A 235 5.62 -2.46 -6.78
CA ILE A 235 5.96 -3.88 -6.62
C ILE A 235 6.29 -4.55 -7.95
N SER A 236 5.60 -4.18 -9.04
CA SER A 236 5.95 -4.68 -10.38
C SER A 236 7.37 -4.27 -10.78
N LYS A 237 7.78 -3.02 -10.56
CA LYS A 237 9.16 -2.56 -10.84
C LYS A 237 10.21 -3.22 -9.96
N ILE A 238 9.88 -3.49 -8.68
CA ILE A 238 10.76 -4.27 -7.80
C ILE A 238 10.98 -5.68 -8.37
N ARG A 239 9.90 -6.35 -8.82
CA ARG A 239 9.98 -7.67 -9.45
C ARG A 239 10.81 -7.64 -10.73
N ASP A 240 10.58 -6.65 -11.60
CA ASP A 240 11.32 -6.50 -12.86
C ASP A 240 12.83 -6.29 -12.61
N GLU A 241 13.20 -5.53 -11.59
CA GLU A 241 14.59 -5.32 -11.20
C GLU A 241 15.20 -6.61 -10.61
N ALA A 242 14.47 -7.32 -9.74
CA ALA A 242 14.92 -8.61 -9.21
C ALA A 242 15.15 -9.66 -10.31
N ILE A 243 14.23 -9.74 -11.30
CA ILE A 243 14.35 -10.61 -12.47
C ILE A 243 15.61 -10.25 -13.29
N ARG A 244 15.91 -8.96 -13.46
CA ARG A 244 17.14 -8.50 -14.11
C ARG A 244 18.41 -8.94 -13.38
N GLN A 245 18.34 -9.12 -12.06
CA GLN A 245 19.41 -9.70 -11.25
C GLN A 245 19.39 -11.26 -11.24
N GLY A 246 18.50 -11.90 -12.00
CA GLY A 246 18.34 -13.35 -12.01
C GLY A 246 17.79 -13.92 -10.70
N GLN A 247 16.97 -13.15 -9.98
CA GLN A 247 16.43 -13.50 -8.67
C GLN A 247 14.91 -13.46 -8.64
N THR A 248 14.30 -14.24 -7.75
CA THR A 248 12.91 -14.07 -7.32
C THR A 248 12.84 -13.14 -6.13
N VAL A 249 11.73 -12.41 -5.97
CA VAL A 249 11.54 -11.50 -4.84
C VAL A 249 10.65 -12.12 -3.76
N ASP A 250 11.10 -12.07 -2.51
CA ASP A 250 10.25 -12.27 -1.34
C ASP A 250 9.95 -10.91 -0.72
N LEU A 251 8.72 -10.42 -0.93
CA LEU A 251 8.28 -9.11 -0.45
C LEU A 251 8.19 -9.01 1.08
N LYS A 252 8.35 -10.12 1.81
CA LYS A 252 8.49 -10.11 3.27
C LYS A 252 9.90 -9.68 3.71
N LYS A 253 10.91 -9.87 2.86
CA LYS A 253 12.31 -9.52 3.13
C LYS A 253 12.58 -8.07 2.76
N TYR A 254 11.89 -7.14 3.42
CA TYR A 254 12.10 -5.72 3.20
C TYR A 254 12.34 -4.95 4.49
N LEU A 255 13.05 -3.83 4.38
CA LEU A 255 13.16 -2.81 5.42
C LEU A 255 12.83 -1.45 4.83
N THR A 256 12.40 -0.55 5.69
CA THR A 256 12.32 0.87 5.38
C THR A 256 13.47 1.60 6.07
N ASP A 257 14.25 2.38 5.34
CA ASP A 257 15.36 3.14 5.90
C ASP A 257 14.90 4.42 6.65
N GLU A 258 15.85 5.19 7.18
CA GLU A 258 15.56 6.41 7.92
C GLU A 258 14.88 7.50 7.06
N LYS A 259 15.04 7.45 5.74
CA LYS A 259 14.46 8.37 4.77
C LYS A 259 13.05 7.94 4.32
N GLY A 260 12.60 6.76 4.71
CA GLY A 260 11.35 6.18 4.22
C GLY A 260 11.51 5.40 2.90
N ASN A 261 12.75 5.19 2.43
CA ASN A 261 13.01 4.41 1.23
C ASN A 261 12.93 2.92 1.54
N ILE A 262 12.60 2.12 0.53
CA ILE A 262 12.42 0.67 0.69
C ILE A 262 13.67 -0.07 0.23
N MET A 263 14.10 -1.03 1.04
CA MET A 263 15.19 -1.96 0.77
C MET A 263 14.60 -3.38 0.69
N VAL A 264 14.53 -3.99 -0.50
CA VAL A 264 14.09 -5.39 -0.65
C VAL A 264 15.29 -6.29 -0.89
N PHE A 265 15.49 -7.26 0.00
CA PHE A 265 16.67 -8.12 0.01
C PHE A 265 16.49 -9.34 -0.89
N LEU A 266 17.49 -9.58 -1.74
CA LEU A 266 17.57 -10.73 -2.63
C LEU A 266 18.47 -11.82 -2.04
N ASP A 267 18.26 -13.06 -2.45
CA ASP A 267 19.02 -14.21 -1.91
C ASP A 267 20.50 -14.21 -2.32
N ASN A 268 20.85 -13.51 -3.41
CA ASN A 268 22.23 -13.28 -3.84
C ASN A 268 22.99 -12.21 -3.03
N GLY A 269 22.37 -11.63 -2.00
CA GLY A 269 22.98 -10.61 -1.14
C GLY A 269 22.82 -9.17 -1.65
N LYS A 270 22.27 -8.98 -2.85
CA LYS A 270 21.91 -7.64 -3.37
C LYS A 270 20.57 -7.18 -2.84
N ILE A 271 20.28 -5.91 -3.05
CA ILE A 271 19.05 -5.25 -2.60
C ILE A 271 18.47 -4.45 -3.76
N VAL A 272 17.16 -4.61 -3.97
CA VAL A 272 16.40 -3.67 -4.78
C VAL A 272 16.03 -2.49 -3.89
N TYR A 273 16.60 -1.33 -4.19
CA TYR A 273 16.41 -0.08 -3.47
C TYR A 273 15.41 0.80 -4.21
N VAL A 274 14.35 1.21 -3.50
CA VAL A 274 13.33 2.14 -3.98
C VAL A 274 13.48 3.46 -3.25
N GLU A 275 14.01 4.45 -3.96
CA GLU A 275 14.25 5.80 -3.48
C GLU A 275 13.04 6.69 -3.79
N PHE A 276 12.44 7.30 -2.77
CA PHE A 276 11.31 8.21 -2.92
C PHE A 276 11.75 9.67 -2.81
N GLU A 277 11.41 10.46 -3.82
CA GLU A 277 11.72 11.88 -3.89
C GLU A 277 10.46 12.70 -4.17
N LEU A 278 10.35 13.87 -3.55
CA LEU A 278 9.33 14.84 -3.94
C LEU A 278 9.73 15.50 -5.26
N LYS A 279 8.79 15.62 -6.18
CA LYS A 279 8.95 16.40 -7.39
C LYS A 279 9.14 17.86 -6.98
N THR A 280 10.37 18.34 -7.02
CA THR A 280 10.66 19.76 -6.83
C THR A 280 9.90 20.52 -7.91
N LYS A 281 9.02 21.44 -7.50
CA LYS A 281 8.47 22.41 -8.45
C LYS A 281 9.66 23.25 -8.91
N ASN A 282 10.16 22.99 -10.11
CA ASN A 282 11.01 23.95 -10.80
C ASN A 282 10.17 25.23 -10.92
N ASN A 283 10.53 26.26 -10.17
CA ASN A 283 10.06 27.62 -10.37
C ASN A 283 10.53 28.13 -11.73
#